data_AF-A0A2M8PYZ5-F1
#
_entry.id   AF-A0A2M8PYZ5-F1
#
_cell.length_a   1.000
_cell.length_b   1.000
_cell.length_c   1.000
_cell.angle_alpha   90.00
_cell.angle_beta   90.00
_cell.angle_gamma   90.00
#
_symmetry.space_group_name_H-M   'P 1'
#
loop_
_entity.id
_entity.type
_entity.pdbx_description
1 polymer ?
#
loop_
_entity_poly.entity_id
_entity_poly.type
_entity_poly.pdbx_seq_one_letter_code
_entity_poly.pdbx_strand_id
1 'polypeptide(L)'
;MLKVLRILVIFTLVSGLLIAWQPAEAQATKRVWSGNLQGWYFYAFGGAATPSFMYGPGTPPLGTGSFGVSANIPTSGGVGIGRGDFVGTPLNALSAQYHTRYSATSGDTWRMQFYINTMGNPSAANCDIQYVFAGGPADTWLHKVPTAASGGWGGGWVVGNDGLSSIISGGLDCDTPNWGSPVSWNAVKTAFPNAVIAPHSGTTIRLQIYNFSTTNLNGVIDAVTVNGTTWDFEVDGPPAEFFDPGDGRCDPRPGDRLAIYYEGNRILVYGVNNLSRGFLLASFDIKALQEAGEEGIYIDKGVDGTIAASIDDQGHVWVAWTGGQYNASGRPEHGFAKLCKVPLIR
;
A
#
# COMPACT_ATOMS: atom_id res chain seq x y z
N MET A 1 -33.73 -41.63 63.36
CA MET A 1 -32.72 -40.83 64.08
C MET A 1 -31.73 -40.25 63.07
N LEU A 2 -31.40 -38.96 63.25
CA LEU A 2 -30.12 -38.26 63.00
C LEU A 2 -29.03 -39.06 62.22
N LYS A 3 -28.15 -38.51 61.40
CA LYS A 3 -27.76 -37.16 60.96
C LYS A 3 -26.55 -37.42 60.03
N VAL A 4 -26.39 -36.59 58.99
CA VAL A 4 -25.10 -36.02 58.53
C VAL A 4 -24.02 -37.00 58.03
N LEU A 5 -23.52 -36.81 56.80
CA LEU A 5 -22.14 -36.37 56.49
C LEU A 5 -21.74 -36.71 55.02
N ARG A 6 -21.14 -35.71 54.34
CA ARG A 6 -20.28 -35.77 53.12
C ARG A 6 -20.94 -35.66 51.74
N ILE A 7 -21.32 -34.43 51.40
CA ILE A 7 -21.19 -33.90 50.04
C ILE A 7 -19.72 -33.53 49.85
N LEU A 8 -19.01 -34.20 48.94
CA LEU A 8 -17.71 -33.77 48.44
C LEU A 8 -17.62 -34.10 46.94
N VAL A 9 -17.63 -33.04 46.13
CA VAL A 9 -16.86 -32.86 44.89
C VAL A 9 -17.05 -33.89 43.77
N ILE A 10 -17.66 -33.45 42.66
CA ILE A 10 -17.02 -33.29 41.34
C ILE A 10 -17.94 -32.35 40.53
N PHE A 11 -17.64 -31.05 40.59
CA PHE A 11 -18.02 -30.09 39.55
C PHE A 11 -16.88 -30.13 38.52
N THR A 12 -16.88 -31.12 37.63
CA THR A 12 -16.03 -31.06 36.44
C THR A 12 -16.63 -30.03 35.49
N LEU A 13 -16.05 -28.83 35.52
CA LEU A 13 -16.17 -27.84 34.45
C LEU A 13 -15.92 -28.53 33.11
N VAL A 14 -16.97 -28.73 32.33
CA VAL A 14 -16.85 -28.83 30.87
C VAL A 14 -16.84 -27.39 30.34
N SER A 15 -15.78 -26.67 30.67
CA SER A 15 -15.35 -25.50 29.91
C SER A 15 -14.42 -26.02 28.83
N GLY A 16 -15.01 -26.77 27.88
CA GLY A 16 -14.34 -27.18 26.68
C GLY A 16 -13.93 -25.94 25.91
N LEU A 17 -12.61 -25.75 25.79
CA LEU A 17 -11.97 -24.70 25.02
C LEU A 17 -12.61 -24.62 23.62
N LEU A 18 -13.44 -23.61 23.40
CA LEU A 18 -13.48 -22.95 22.11
C LEU A 18 -12.17 -22.17 22.01
N ILE A 19 -11.11 -22.84 21.54
CA ILE A 19 -10.03 -22.12 20.87
C ILE A 19 -10.73 -21.47 19.68
N ALA A 20 -11.10 -20.20 19.83
CA ALA A 20 -11.40 -19.37 18.69
C ALA A 20 -10.15 -19.48 17.82
N TRP A 21 -10.24 -20.28 16.76
CA TRP A 21 -9.45 -20.08 15.57
C TRP A 21 -9.80 -18.66 15.14
N GLN A 22 -9.05 -17.70 15.67
CA GLN A 22 -8.98 -16.41 15.01
C GLN A 22 -8.46 -16.75 13.62
N PRO A 23 -9.22 -16.48 12.55
CA PRO A 23 -8.62 -16.53 11.23
C PRO A 23 -7.38 -15.65 11.34
N ALA A 24 -6.21 -16.19 10.99
CA ALA A 24 -5.02 -15.36 10.82
C ALA A 24 -5.48 -14.17 9.99
N GLU A 25 -5.33 -12.95 10.53
CA GLU A 25 -5.72 -11.74 9.81
C GLU A 25 -5.13 -11.88 8.41
N ALA A 26 -6.01 -11.92 7.41
CA ALA A 26 -5.57 -12.09 6.03
C ALA A 26 -4.54 -11.00 5.77
N GLN A 27 -3.28 -11.40 5.56
CA GLN A 27 -2.20 -10.47 5.28
C GLN A 27 -2.63 -9.61 4.09
N ALA A 28 -2.87 -8.33 4.33
CA ALA A 28 -3.38 -7.45 3.29
C ALA A 28 -2.25 -7.19 2.29
N THR A 29 -2.31 -7.88 1.14
CA THR A 29 -1.46 -7.53 0.00
C THR A 29 -2.05 -6.32 -0.70
N LYS A 30 -1.27 -5.26 -0.83
CA LYS A 30 -1.60 -4.00 -1.50
C LYS A 30 -0.72 -3.86 -2.73
N ARG A 31 -1.32 -3.68 -3.89
CA ARG A 31 -0.57 -3.40 -5.12
C ARG A 31 -0.11 -1.94 -5.16
N VAL A 32 1.16 -1.75 -5.49
CA VAL A 32 1.84 -0.46 -5.66
C VAL A 32 2.23 -0.33 -7.12
N TRP A 33 1.78 0.74 -7.78
CA TRP A 33 2.05 0.96 -9.21
C TRP A 33 2.04 2.45 -9.52
N SER A 34 2.40 2.84 -10.74
CA SER A 34 2.58 4.25 -11.13
C SER A 34 1.35 5.15 -10.87
N GLY A 35 0.13 4.61 -10.96
CA GLY A 35 -1.10 5.34 -10.67
C GLY A 35 -1.54 5.31 -9.20
N ASN A 36 -0.94 4.47 -8.35
CA ASN A 36 -1.20 4.46 -6.91
C ASN A 36 0.00 3.91 -6.12
N LEU A 37 0.73 4.82 -5.48
CA LEU A 37 1.96 4.49 -4.76
C LEU A 37 1.72 3.91 -3.36
N GLN A 38 0.48 3.85 -2.86
CA GLN A 38 0.15 3.32 -1.52
C GLN A 38 1.05 3.92 -0.41
N GLY A 39 1.31 5.22 -0.48
CA GLY A 39 2.16 5.94 0.48
C GLY A 39 3.67 5.73 0.34
N TRP A 40 4.12 4.90 -0.60
CA TRP A 40 5.53 4.86 -0.97
C TRP A 40 5.93 6.08 -1.80
N TYR A 41 7.18 6.48 -1.67
CA TYR A 41 7.83 7.41 -2.60
C TYR A 41 9.17 6.84 -3.03
N PHE A 42 9.69 7.34 -4.14
CA PHE A 42 10.91 6.86 -4.78
C PHE A 42 11.94 7.96 -4.82
N TYR A 43 13.21 7.59 -4.75
CA TYR A 43 14.29 8.56 -4.81
C TYR A 43 15.53 7.97 -5.47
N ALA A 44 16.33 8.86 -6.04
CA ALA A 44 17.68 8.59 -6.52
C ALA A 44 18.64 9.57 -5.84
N PHE A 45 19.89 9.17 -5.64
CA PHE A 45 20.93 10.01 -5.05
C PHE A 45 22.29 9.74 -5.68
N GLY A 46 23.24 10.65 -5.45
CA GLY A 46 24.61 10.53 -5.96
C GLY A 46 24.72 10.49 -7.49
N GLY A 47 23.74 11.05 -8.21
CA GLY A 47 23.71 11.07 -9.68
C GLY A 47 23.17 9.79 -10.33
N ALA A 48 22.57 8.88 -9.54
CA ALA A 48 21.91 7.70 -10.09
C ALA A 48 20.72 8.07 -10.98
N ALA A 49 20.45 7.22 -11.97
CA ALA A 49 19.28 7.37 -12.84
C ALA A 49 17.98 7.28 -12.04
N THR A 50 16.94 7.96 -12.52
CA THR A 50 15.60 7.90 -11.93
C THR A 50 15.07 6.46 -12.00
N PRO A 51 14.61 5.88 -10.88
CA PRO A 51 14.03 4.55 -10.89
C PRO A 51 12.62 4.56 -11.51
N SER A 52 12.16 3.40 -11.96
CA SER A 52 10.82 3.23 -12.54
C SER A 52 10.24 1.88 -12.17
N PHE A 53 8.92 1.75 -12.34
CA PHE A 53 8.31 0.43 -12.45
C PHE A 53 8.77 -0.21 -13.75
N MET A 54 9.06 -1.51 -13.72
CA MET A 54 9.51 -2.28 -14.86
C MET A 54 9.02 -3.71 -14.74
N TYR A 55 8.82 -4.36 -15.88
CA TYR A 55 8.53 -5.79 -15.88
C TYR A 55 9.75 -6.50 -15.31
N GLY A 56 9.52 -7.28 -14.27
CA GLY A 56 10.53 -8.15 -13.71
C GLY A 56 10.92 -9.21 -14.75
N PRO A 57 12.10 -9.84 -14.60
CA PRO A 57 12.61 -10.86 -15.51
C PRO A 57 11.89 -12.23 -15.43
N GLY A 58 10.60 -12.23 -15.09
CA GLY A 58 9.79 -13.44 -14.82
C GLY A 58 9.41 -13.58 -13.35
N THR A 59 8.55 -14.56 -13.05
CA THR A 59 7.70 -14.68 -11.85
C THR A 59 8.43 -14.46 -10.52
N PRO A 60 8.27 -13.30 -9.87
CA PRO A 60 8.66 -13.09 -8.48
C PRO A 60 7.40 -13.19 -7.59
N PRO A 61 7.52 -13.17 -6.26
CA PRO A 61 6.55 -13.83 -5.38
C PRO A 61 5.08 -13.40 -5.52
N LEU A 62 4.75 -12.25 -6.13
CA LEU A 62 3.39 -11.74 -6.19
C LEU A 62 2.89 -11.23 -7.57
N GLY A 63 3.71 -11.23 -8.63
CA GLY A 63 3.24 -10.86 -9.98
C GLY A 63 4.30 -10.80 -11.07
N THR A 64 4.28 -9.75 -11.90
CA THR A 64 5.16 -9.62 -13.10
C THR A 64 5.95 -8.33 -13.16
N GLY A 65 5.60 -7.35 -12.32
CA GLY A 65 6.30 -6.09 -12.21
C GLY A 65 7.32 -6.07 -11.09
N SER A 66 8.09 -5.00 -11.04
CA SER A 66 8.95 -4.66 -9.92
C SER A 66 9.23 -3.15 -9.96
N PHE A 67 9.71 -2.60 -8.86
CA PHE A 67 10.32 -1.27 -8.82
C PHE A 67 11.84 -1.39 -8.87
N GLY A 68 12.51 -0.61 -9.71
CA GLY A 68 13.96 -0.63 -9.73
C GLY A 68 14.59 0.36 -10.68
N VAL A 69 15.84 0.12 -11.00
CA VAL A 69 16.61 0.92 -11.96
C VAL A 69 17.28 -0.01 -12.97
N SER A 70 17.26 0.41 -14.23
CA SER A 70 17.94 -0.28 -15.33
C SER A 70 19.01 0.63 -15.93
N ALA A 71 20.02 0.98 -15.13
CA ALA A 71 21.08 1.90 -15.53
C ALA A 71 22.34 1.75 -14.68
N ASN A 72 23.44 2.37 -15.15
CA ASN A 72 24.64 2.55 -14.35
C ASN A 72 24.31 3.35 -13.08
N ILE A 73 24.46 2.71 -11.91
CA ILE A 73 24.50 3.44 -10.63
C ILE A 73 25.93 3.94 -10.43
N PRO A 74 26.16 5.25 -10.31
CA PRO A 74 27.50 5.79 -10.07
C PRO A 74 28.06 5.34 -8.72
N THR A 75 29.38 5.37 -8.59
CA THR A 75 30.10 5.12 -7.34
C THR A 75 29.64 6.11 -6.27
N SER A 76 29.01 5.65 -5.19
CA SER A 76 28.36 6.45 -4.13
C SER A 76 26.95 6.97 -4.44
N GLY A 77 26.33 6.50 -5.52
CA GLY A 77 24.91 6.72 -5.82
C GLY A 77 24.04 5.52 -5.47
N GLY A 78 22.74 5.72 -5.62
CA GLY A 78 21.77 4.65 -5.40
C GLY A 78 20.34 5.10 -5.65
N VAL A 79 19.44 4.13 -5.55
CA VAL A 79 18.00 4.33 -5.66
C VAL A 79 17.31 3.62 -4.53
N GLY A 80 16.12 4.09 -4.14
CA GLY A 80 15.37 3.44 -3.09
C GLY A 80 13.90 3.82 -3.08
N ILE A 81 13.19 3.10 -2.23
CA ILE A 81 11.81 3.38 -1.85
C ILE A 81 11.79 3.80 -0.39
N GLY A 82 10.88 4.70 -0.04
CA GLY A 82 10.68 5.11 1.34
C GLY A 82 9.22 5.35 1.69
N ARG A 83 8.93 5.31 2.98
CA ARG A 83 7.60 5.61 3.53
C ARG A 83 7.69 6.36 4.85
N GLY A 84 6.72 7.23 5.13
CA GLY A 84 6.70 8.12 6.30
C GLY A 84 5.63 7.84 7.36
N ASP A 85 4.81 6.80 7.23
CA ASP A 85 3.59 6.61 8.04
C ASP A 85 3.75 5.66 9.24
N PHE A 86 4.96 5.15 9.53
CA PHE A 86 5.22 4.27 10.69
C PHE A 86 5.53 5.02 11.99
N VAL A 87 5.34 6.34 12.04
CA VAL A 87 5.68 7.19 13.20
C VAL A 87 5.02 6.68 14.48
N GLY A 88 5.80 6.54 15.54
CA GLY A 88 5.37 6.06 16.85
C GLY A 88 5.27 4.54 16.99
N THR A 89 5.51 3.77 15.91
CA THR A 89 5.54 2.31 16.00
C THR A 89 6.67 1.87 16.94
N PRO A 90 6.40 1.08 18.00
CA PRO A 90 7.46 0.53 18.84
C PRO A 90 8.43 -0.33 18.02
N LEU A 91 9.73 -0.12 18.20
CA LEU A 91 10.76 -0.84 17.45
C LEU A 91 10.65 -2.36 17.65
N ASN A 92 10.28 -2.78 18.85
CA ASN A 92 10.12 -4.18 19.22
C ASN A 92 8.94 -4.88 18.53
N ALA A 93 7.94 -4.12 18.07
CA ALA A 93 6.78 -4.61 17.33
C ALA A 93 7.03 -4.67 15.82
N LEU A 94 8.15 -4.11 15.34
CA LEU A 94 8.43 -4.04 13.93
C LEU A 94 8.96 -5.37 13.39
N SER A 95 8.33 -5.84 12.31
CA SER A 95 8.82 -6.93 11.47
C SER A 95 8.84 -6.47 10.02
N ALA A 96 9.85 -6.93 9.26
CA ALA A 96 9.95 -6.65 7.85
C ALA A 96 10.46 -7.87 7.09
N GLN A 97 10.09 -7.97 5.83
CA GLN A 97 10.69 -8.88 4.85
C GLN A 97 10.53 -8.28 3.47
N TYR A 98 11.36 -8.69 2.51
CA TYR A 98 11.31 -8.14 1.17
C TYR A 98 11.95 -9.07 0.14
N HIS A 99 11.65 -8.81 -1.13
CA HIS A 99 12.10 -9.58 -2.27
C HIS A 99 12.86 -8.71 -3.25
N THR A 100 14.04 -9.19 -3.62
CA THR A 100 15.00 -8.41 -4.40
C THR A 100 15.73 -9.27 -5.42
N ARG A 101 16.16 -8.66 -6.53
CA ARG A 101 16.98 -9.33 -7.55
C ARG A 101 17.96 -8.35 -8.20
N TYR A 102 19.10 -8.87 -8.66
CA TYR A 102 20.12 -8.15 -9.41
C TYR A 102 20.46 -8.89 -10.69
N SER A 103 20.98 -8.17 -11.69
CA SER A 103 21.56 -8.77 -12.90
C SER A 103 23.09 -8.96 -12.84
N ALA A 104 23.76 -8.54 -11.77
CA ALA A 104 25.22 -8.54 -11.68
C ALA A 104 25.73 -9.33 -10.47
N THR A 105 26.90 -9.97 -10.62
CA THR A 105 27.48 -10.94 -9.67
C THR A 105 28.37 -10.32 -8.60
N SER A 106 28.46 -9.00 -8.46
CA SER A 106 29.45 -8.40 -7.54
C SER A 106 29.00 -7.15 -6.81
N GLY A 107 29.31 -7.10 -5.51
CA GLY A 107 29.70 -5.89 -4.76
C GLY A 107 28.60 -5.06 -4.10
N ASP A 108 27.37 -5.12 -4.60
CA ASP A 108 26.35 -4.16 -4.19
C ASP A 108 25.62 -4.55 -2.91
N THR A 109 25.35 -3.53 -2.09
CA THR A 109 24.64 -3.71 -0.82
C THR A 109 23.25 -3.15 -0.93
N TRP A 110 22.28 -3.95 -0.53
CA TRP A 110 21.00 -3.40 -0.11
C TRP A 110 21.07 -2.93 1.31
N ARG A 111 20.22 -1.96 1.61
CA ARG A 111 20.01 -1.47 2.96
C ARG A 111 18.52 -1.30 3.22
N MET A 112 17.99 -2.03 4.19
CA MET A 112 16.72 -1.67 4.82
C MET A 112 17.07 -0.75 5.99
N GLN A 113 16.56 0.48 5.99
CA GLN A 113 16.83 1.46 7.04
C GLN A 113 15.55 1.77 7.81
N PHE A 114 15.67 1.83 9.13
CA PHE A 114 14.64 2.36 10.02
C PHE A 114 15.19 3.58 10.76
N TYR A 115 14.43 4.65 10.74
CA TYR A 115 14.70 5.83 11.54
C TYR A 115 13.99 5.70 12.87
N ILE A 116 14.75 5.81 13.96
CA ILE A 116 14.25 5.59 15.32
C ILE A 116 14.55 6.79 16.20
N ASN A 117 13.72 6.95 17.22
CA ASN A 117 14.05 7.72 18.40
C ASN A 117 14.31 6.76 19.55
N THR A 118 15.54 6.73 20.06
CA THR A 118 15.96 5.79 21.11
C THR A 118 15.29 6.02 22.47
N MET A 119 14.72 7.20 22.68
CA MET A 119 14.07 7.61 23.93
C MET A 119 12.54 7.49 23.88
N GLY A 120 11.98 7.00 22.76
CA GLY A 120 10.54 6.82 22.60
C GLY A 120 9.77 8.07 22.14
N ASN A 121 10.45 9.15 21.76
CA ASN A 121 9.79 10.34 21.22
C ASN A 121 9.50 10.17 19.71
N PRO A 122 8.22 10.13 19.28
CA PRO A 122 7.88 9.90 17.87
C PRO A 122 8.10 11.11 16.97
N SER A 123 8.40 12.30 17.50
CA SER A 123 8.43 13.53 16.68
C SER A 123 9.63 13.64 15.74
N ALA A 124 10.77 13.05 16.10
CA ALA A 124 11.99 13.11 15.28
C ALA A 124 12.92 11.95 15.61
N ALA A 125 13.51 11.37 14.56
CA ALA A 125 14.56 10.36 14.74
C ALA A 125 15.85 11.01 15.27
N ASN A 126 16.55 10.28 16.12
CA ASN A 126 17.90 10.61 16.60
C ASN A 126 18.93 9.54 16.20
N CYS A 127 18.50 8.57 15.40
CA CYS A 127 19.28 7.39 15.08
C CYS A 127 18.73 6.73 13.82
N ASP A 128 19.62 6.12 13.05
CA ASP A 128 19.26 5.26 11.94
C ASP A 128 19.84 3.86 12.16
N ILE A 129 19.06 2.84 11.89
CA ILE A 129 19.52 1.46 11.92
C ILE A 129 19.32 0.84 10.55
N GLN A 130 20.34 0.14 10.08
CA GLN A 130 20.41 -0.36 8.72
C GLN A 130 20.67 -1.86 8.74
N TYR A 131 19.81 -2.63 8.09
CA TYR A 131 20.13 -4.01 7.74
C TYR A 131 20.83 -4.02 6.39
N VAL A 132 22.12 -4.33 6.41
CA VAL A 132 22.97 -4.31 5.22
C VAL A 132 23.18 -5.74 4.76
N PHE A 133 22.91 -6.01 3.49
CA PHE A 133 23.16 -7.32 2.91
C PHE A 133 23.65 -7.24 1.47
N ALA A 134 24.49 -8.21 1.08
CA ALA A 134 24.98 -8.31 -0.29
C ALA A 134 23.87 -8.71 -1.28
N GLY A 135 23.87 -8.14 -2.48
CA GLY A 135 22.91 -8.42 -3.56
C GLY A 135 22.79 -9.89 -3.98
N GLY A 136 23.73 -10.74 -3.55
CA GLY A 136 23.74 -12.19 -3.76
C GLY A 136 24.11 -12.59 -5.19
N PRO A 137 23.81 -13.84 -5.59
CA PRO A 137 24.10 -14.31 -6.94
C PRO A 137 23.33 -13.51 -8.00
N ALA A 138 23.97 -13.27 -9.14
CA ALA A 138 23.31 -12.63 -10.28
C ALA A 138 22.05 -13.41 -10.70
N ASP A 139 21.07 -12.66 -11.19
CA ASP A 139 19.83 -13.11 -11.78
C ASP A 139 18.95 -13.98 -10.89
N THR A 140 19.18 -13.96 -9.58
CA THR A 140 18.48 -14.78 -8.59
C THR A 140 17.57 -13.91 -7.71
N TRP A 141 16.31 -14.34 -7.55
CA TRP A 141 15.41 -13.75 -6.58
C TRP A 141 15.80 -14.13 -5.16
N LEU A 142 15.92 -13.13 -4.30
CA LEU A 142 16.24 -13.30 -2.89
C LEU A 142 15.09 -12.80 -2.03
N HIS A 143 14.56 -13.70 -1.22
CA HIS A 143 13.72 -13.37 -0.07
C HIS A 143 14.60 -13.07 1.14
N LYS A 144 14.38 -11.92 1.79
CA LYS A 144 15.13 -11.51 2.96
C LYS A 144 14.21 -11.21 4.12
N VAL A 145 14.56 -11.79 5.26
CA VAL A 145 13.94 -11.55 6.57
C VAL A 145 15.04 -11.02 7.50
N PRO A 146 15.13 -9.70 7.76
CA PRO A 146 16.19 -9.03 8.53
C PRO A 146 16.27 -9.44 10.02
N THR A 147 16.63 -10.68 10.31
CA THR A 147 16.59 -11.24 11.68
C THR A 147 17.95 -11.69 12.18
N ALA A 148 18.72 -12.41 11.35
CA ALA A 148 20.01 -12.97 11.72
C ALA A 148 21.18 -12.01 11.45
N ALA A 149 22.27 -12.21 12.19
CA ALA A 149 23.58 -11.68 11.84
C ALA A 149 24.41 -12.81 11.23
N SER A 150 24.89 -12.64 10.00
CA SER A 150 26.05 -13.34 9.46
C SER A 150 27.25 -12.40 9.58
N GLY A 151 28.35 -12.86 10.18
CA GLY A 151 29.55 -12.04 10.36
C GLY A 151 30.11 -11.48 9.04
N GLY A 152 30.85 -10.36 9.11
CA GLY A 152 31.44 -9.66 7.96
C GLY A 152 30.66 -8.42 7.50
N TRP A 153 31.19 -7.71 6.50
CA TRP A 153 30.49 -6.59 5.84
C TRP A 153 29.32 -7.12 5.01
N GLY A 154 28.07 -6.83 5.42
CA GLY A 154 26.88 -7.16 4.62
C GLY A 154 26.09 -8.39 5.09
N GLY A 155 25.91 -8.54 6.39
CA GLY A 155 25.21 -9.70 6.96
C GLY A 155 24.29 -9.43 8.15
N GLY A 156 23.93 -8.19 8.46
CA GLY A 156 23.08 -7.94 9.63
C GLY A 156 22.81 -6.48 9.90
N TRP A 157 22.33 -6.20 11.11
CA TRP A 157 21.99 -4.85 11.53
C TRP A 157 23.23 -4.08 11.97
N VAL A 158 23.36 -2.88 11.44
CA VAL A 158 24.29 -1.86 11.90
C VAL A 158 23.51 -0.63 12.34
N VAL A 159 24.03 0.09 13.31
CA VAL A 159 23.57 1.42 13.67
C VAL A 159 24.38 2.39 12.83
N GLY A 160 23.69 3.24 12.08
CA GLY A 160 24.29 4.32 11.34
C GLY A 160 24.33 5.58 12.19
N ASN A 161 25.25 6.47 11.81
CA ASN A 161 25.19 7.87 12.16
C ASN A 161 24.99 8.59 10.82
N ASP A 162 23.79 9.09 10.58
CA ASP A 162 23.41 9.84 9.38
C ASP A 162 23.93 11.30 9.38
N GLY A 163 24.90 11.61 10.26
CA GLY A 163 25.48 12.95 10.42
C GLY A 163 24.91 13.72 11.62
N LEU A 164 24.20 13.05 12.53
CA LEU A 164 23.61 13.62 13.73
C LEU A 164 24.52 13.38 14.95
N SER A 165 25.60 14.19 15.06
CA SER A 165 26.51 14.37 16.21
C SER A 165 27.55 13.27 16.51
N SER A 166 28.59 13.66 17.25
CA SER A 166 29.97 13.12 17.22
C SER A 166 30.39 12.30 18.45
N ILE A 167 31.11 11.19 18.19
CA ILE A 167 32.21 10.56 18.96
C ILE A 167 31.95 10.23 20.45
N ILE A 168 31.97 8.94 20.82
CA ILE A 168 32.86 8.26 21.79
C ILE A 168 32.64 6.73 21.72
N SER A 169 33.72 5.95 21.64
CA SER A 169 33.79 4.49 21.40
C SER A 169 33.07 3.57 22.42
N GLY A 170 32.25 2.64 21.92
CA GLY A 170 32.12 1.27 22.45
C GLY A 170 30.71 0.82 22.87
N GLY A 171 29.87 0.38 21.91
CA GLY A 171 28.57 -0.25 22.16
C GLY A 171 27.69 -0.31 20.90
N LEU A 172 26.48 -0.86 20.99
CA LEU A 172 25.39 -0.52 20.06
C LEU A 172 24.80 0.81 20.54
N ASP A 173 25.34 1.92 20.07
CA ASP A 173 24.70 3.23 20.23
C ASP A 173 24.71 4.01 18.91
N CYS A 174 23.94 5.08 18.86
CA CYS A 174 23.75 5.90 17.67
C CYS A 174 24.93 6.84 17.39
N ASP A 175 25.85 6.95 18.34
CA ASP A 175 27.05 7.78 18.28
C ASP A 175 28.27 6.96 17.78
N THR A 176 28.22 5.63 17.91
CA THR A 176 29.23 4.66 17.51
C THR A 176 28.68 3.57 16.61
N PRO A 177 28.65 3.85 15.30
CA PRO A 177 28.27 2.86 14.32
C PRO A 177 29.09 1.58 14.43
N ASN A 178 28.43 0.43 14.51
CA ASN A 178 29.06 -0.89 14.56
C ASN A 178 29.39 -1.43 13.15
N TRP A 179 29.86 -0.57 12.24
CA TRP A 179 30.26 -0.99 10.90
C TRP A 179 31.32 -2.09 10.96
N GLY A 180 31.10 -3.18 10.23
CA GLY A 180 31.96 -4.37 10.24
C GLY A 180 31.71 -5.37 11.39
N SER A 181 30.86 -5.03 12.36
CA SER A 181 30.39 -5.93 13.43
C SER A 181 28.86 -5.97 13.49
N PRO A 182 28.17 -6.44 12.44
CA PRO A 182 26.72 -6.46 12.40
C PRO A 182 26.13 -7.36 13.48
N VAL A 183 24.96 -6.97 13.98
CA VAL A 183 24.25 -7.65 15.07
C VAL A 183 22.90 -8.20 14.62
N SER A 184 22.33 -9.10 15.42
CA SER A 184 21.00 -9.65 15.15
C SER A 184 19.91 -8.64 15.45
N TRP A 185 18.71 -8.84 14.89
CA TRP A 185 17.56 -7.99 15.21
C TRP A 185 17.22 -8.03 16.71
N ASN A 186 17.41 -9.18 17.35
CA ASN A 186 17.18 -9.31 18.78
C ASN A 186 18.15 -8.45 19.60
N ALA A 187 19.42 -8.36 19.18
CA ALA A 187 20.40 -7.50 19.81
C ALA A 187 20.03 -6.02 19.66
N VAL A 188 19.57 -5.59 18.48
CA VAL A 188 19.05 -4.23 18.27
C VAL A 188 17.90 -3.91 19.23
N LYS A 189 16.88 -4.78 19.29
CA LYS A 189 15.74 -4.57 20.20
C LYS A 189 16.14 -4.54 21.68
N THR A 190 17.16 -5.31 22.04
CA THR A 190 17.69 -5.33 23.41
C THR A 190 18.46 -4.04 23.73
N ALA A 191 19.21 -3.50 22.77
CA ALA A 191 19.94 -2.25 22.92
C ALA A 191 18.99 -1.04 23.00
N PHE A 192 17.86 -1.09 22.28
CA PHE A 192 16.91 0.02 22.18
C PHE A 192 15.48 -0.39 22.59
N PRO A 193 15.25 -0.75 23.87
CA PRO A 193 13.98 -1.33 24.32
C PRO A 193 12.81 -0.32 24.29
N ASN A 194 13.11 0.98 24.41
CA ASN A 194 12.12 2.06 24.41
C ASN A 194 12.01 2.76 23.06
N ALA A 195 12.74 2.30 22.05
CA ALA A 195 12.77 2.99 20.77
C ALA A 195 11.43 2.91 20.04
N VAL A 196 11.09 4.01 19.39
CA VAL A 196 9.96 4.09 18.45
C VAL A 196 10.48 4.51 17.09
N ILE A 197 9.78 4.12 16.04
CA ILE A 197 10.00 4.64 14.69
C ILE A 197 9.62 6.13 14.70
N ALA A 198 10.50 6.95 14.16
CA ALA A 198 10.32 8.40 14.14
C ALA A 198 10.77 8.96 12.78
N PRO A 199 10.22 10.10 12.35
CA PRO A 199 10.51 10.62 11.03
C PRO A 199 11.89 11.28 11.00
N HIS A 200 12.59 11.09 9.88
CA HIS A 200 13.73 11.85 9.43
C HIS A 200 13.44 12.35 8.01
N SER A 201 13.38 13.67 7.81
CA SER A 201 13.06 14.27 6.51
C SER A 201 11.79 13.67 5.87
N GLY A 202 10.71 13.53 6.66
CA GLY A 202 9.44 12.94 6.22
C GLY A 202 9.45 11.43 6.01
N THR A 203 10.54 10.73 6.40
CA THR A 203 10.70 9.29 6.18
C THR A 203 10.87 8.52 7.48
N THR A 204 10.32 7.32 7.53
CA THR A 204 10.45 6.40 8.66
C THR A 204 11.18 5.11 8.29
N ILE A 205 10.88 4.57 7.10
CA ILE A 205 11.48 3.33 6.59
C ILE A 205 11.98 3.56 5.17
N ARG A 206 13.14 2.99 4.83
CA ARG A 206 13.69 2.96 3.47
C ARG A 206 14.18 1.56 3.10
N LEU A 207 14.04 1.19 1.84
CA LEU A 207 14.76 0.08 1.24
C LEU A 207 15.51 0.61 0.02
N GLN A 208 16.83 0.46 0.00
CA GLN A 208 17.67 1.06 -1.02
C GLN A 208 18.72 0.12 -1.56
N ILE A 209 19.03 0.34 -2.82
CA ILE A 209 20.17 -0.20 -3.53
C ILE A 209 21.30 0.82 -3.38
N TYR A 210 22.40 0.39 -2.79
CA TYR A 210 23.56 1.24 -2.53
C TYR A 210 24.82 0.62 -3.15
N ASN A 211 25.48 1.36 -4.04
CA ASN A 211 26.61 0.87 -4.81
C ASN A 211 27.93 1.58 -4.43
N PHE A 212 29.01 0.81 -4.36
CA PHE A 212 30.38 1.30 -4.15
C PHE A 212 31.36 1.00 -5.30
N SER A 213 31.00 0.27 -6.37
CA SER A 213 31.95 -0.07 -7.45
C SER A 213 31.40 -0.63 -8.78
N THR A 214 30.14 -1.03 -8.91
CA THR A 214 29.68 -1.85 -10.06
C THR A 214 28.99 -1.03 -11.15
N THR A 215 29.47 -1.11 -12.39
CA THR A 215 28.77 -0.55 -13.57
C THR A 215 27.72 -1.55 -14.09
N ASN A 216 26.63 -1.03 -14.66
CA ASN A 216 25.49 -1.75 -15.29
C ASN A 216 24.63 -2.57 -14.33
N LEU A 217 24.37 -2.03 -13.14
CA LEU A 217 23.50 -2.67 -12.17
C LEU A 217 22.02 -2.53 -12.54
N ASN A 218 21.34 -3.65 -12.81
CA ASN A 218 19.89 -3.71 -12.80
C ASN A 218 19.44 -4.37 -11.51
N GLY A 219 18.99 -3.56 -10.55
CA GLY A 219 18.50 -4.04 -9.27
C GLY A 219 17.02 -3.66 -9.09
N VAL A 220 16.25 -4.62 -8.60
CA VAL A 220 14.79 -4.50 -8.47
C VAL A 220 14.30 -4.96 -7.09
N ILE A 221 13.25 -4.32 -6.61
CA ILE A 221 12.43 -4.65 -5.44
C ILE A 221 11.08 -5.08 -5.96
N ASP A 222 10.64 -6.28 -5.58
CA ASP A 222 9.35 -6.82 -6.00
C ASP A 222 8.27 -6.63 -4.94
N ALA A 223 8.60 -6.98 -3.70
CA ALA A 223 7.65 -6.87 -2.61
C ALA A 223 8.35 -6.49 -1.31
N VAL A 224 7.64 -5.74 -0.46
CA VAL A 224 8.04 -5.44 0.91
C VAL A 224 6.85 -5.73 1.82
N THR A 225 7.07 -6.51 2.87
CA THR A 225 6.10 -6.72 3.94
C THR A 225 6.60 -6.04 5.20
N VAL A 226 5.75 -5.25 5.86
CA VAL A 226 6.03 -4.68 7.19
C VAL A 226 4.82 -4.93 8.09
N ASN A 227 5.05 -5.47 9.29
CA ASN A 227 4.00 -5.79 10.26
C ASN A 227 2.80 -6.55 9.65
N GLY A 228 3.07 -7.50 8.75
CA GLY A 228 2.06 -8.36 8.13
C GLY A 228 1.30 -7.75 6.94
N THR A 229 1.46 -6.45 6.64
CA THR A 229 0.96 -5.87 5.38
C THR A 229 2.02 -6.01 4.30
N THR A 230 1.63 -6.55 3.14
CA THR A 230 2.55 -6.72 2.01
C THR A 230 2.25 -5.69 0.93
N TRP A 231 3.28 -5.03 0.42
CA TRP A 231 3.21 -4.15 -0.73
C TRP A 231 3.92 -4.80 -1.89
N ASP A 232 3.15 -5.03 -2.95
CA ASP A 232 3.53 -5.73 -4.16
C ASP A 232 3.73 -4.70 -5.29
N PHE A 233 4.95 -4.57 -5.81
CA PHE A 233 5.32 -3.51 -6.75
C PHE A 233 5.12 -3.99 -8.19
N GLU A 234 4.09 -3.45 -8.84
CA GLU A 234 3.67 -3.88 -10.16
C GLU A 234 3.76 -2.74 -11.19
N VAL A 235 4.02 -3.10 -12.45
CA VAL A 235 3.97 -2.14 -13.57
C VAL A 235 2.55 -1.63 -13.76
N ASP A 236 1.61 -2.57 -13.76
CA ASP A 236 0.21 -2.31 -14.00
C ASP A 236 -0.57 -2.26 -12.70
N GLY A 237 -1.61 -1.43 -12.67
CA GLY A 237 -2.61 -1.49 -11.60
C GLY A 237 -3.30 -2.86 -11.53
N PRO A 238 -4.13 -3.10 -10.50
CA PRO A 238 -5.06 -4.21 -10.58
C PRO A 238 -5.85 -4.07 -11.88
N PRO A 239 -6.15 -5.19 -12.59
CA PRO A 239 -7.06 -5.11 -13.71
C PRO A 239 -8.31 -4.38 -13.24
N ALA A 240 -8.82 -3.47 -14.06
CA ALA A 240 -10.07 -2.81 -13.74
C ALA A 240 -11.09 -3.92 -13.44
N GLU A 241 -11.61 -3.94 -12.21
CA GLU A 241 -12.76 -4.78 -11.90
C GLU A 241 -13.92 -4.15 -12.66
N PHE A 242 -14.16 -4.69 -13.85
CA PHE A 242 -15.31 -4.32 -14.63
C PHE A 242 -16.53 -4.76 -13.84
N PHE A 243 -17.51 -3.87 -13.78
CA PHE A 243 -18.73 -4.17 -13.07
C PHE A 243 -19.42 -5.42 -13.62
N ASP A 244 -20.03 -6.20 -12.72
CA ASP A 244 -20.86 -7.34 -13.08
C ASP A 244 -22.07 -6.85 -13.91
N PRO A 245 -22.28 -7.32 -15.15
CA PRO A 245 -23.45 -6.96 -15.95
C PRO A 245 -24.79 -7.43 -15.32
N GLY A 246 -24.75 -8.30 -14.31
CA GLY A 246 -25.91 -8.76 -13.53
C GLY A 246 -26.21 -7.96 -12.26
N ASP A 247 -25.49 -6.88 -11.96
CA ASP A 247 -25.64 -6.13 -10.69
C ASP A 247 -26.85 -5.18 -10.61
N GLY A 248 -27.76 -5.26 -11.59
CA GLY A 248 -29.02 -4.49 -11.59
C GLY A 248 -28.89 -3.06 -12.13
N ARG A 249 -27.71 -2.67 -12.64
CA ARG A 249 -27.56 -1.38 -13.34
C ARG A 249 -28.28 -1.36 -14.67
N CYS A 250 -28.78 -0.19 -15.03
CA CYS A 250 -29.24 0.09 -16.39
C CYS A 250 -28.04 0.15 -17.37
N ASP A 251 -28.19 -0.58 -18.49
CA ASP A 251 -27.27 -0.59 -19.65
C ASP A 251 -25.79 -0.63 -19.23
N PRO A 252 -25.35 -1.67 -18.49
CA PRO A 252 -24.00 -1.73 -17.96
C PRO A 252 -22.99 -1.91 -19.10
N ARG A 253 -22.00 -1.01 -19.19
CA ARG A 253 -20.93 -1.05 -20.19
C ARG A 253 -19.56 -0.95 -19.54
N PRO A 254 -18.54 -1.62 -20.10
CA PRO A 254 -17.16 -1.39 -19.71
C PRO A 254 -16.79 0.09 -19.90
N GLY A 255 -16.18 0.70 -18.89
CA GLY A 255 -15.73 2.10 -18.94
C GLY A 255 -16.78 3.14 -18.56
N ASP A 256 -17.96 2.73 -18.12
CA ASP A 256 -18.97 3.65 -17.60
C ASP A 256 -18.43 4.50 -16.43
N ARG A 257 -18.64 5.81 -16.54
CA ARG A 257 -18.39 6.79 -15.47
C ARG A 257 -19.66 7.12 -14.68
N LEU A 258 -20.80 6.60 -15.14
CA LEU A 258 -22.10 6.65 -14.49
C LEU A 258 -22.70 5.25 -14.34
N ALA A 259 -23.16 4.95 -13.13
CA ALA A 259 -23.96 3.77 -12.82
C ALA A 259 -25.37 4.20 -12.41
N ILE A 260 -26.38 3.69 -13.08
CA ILE A 260 -27.78 4.05 -12.86
C ILE A 260 -28.53 2.84 -12.33
N TYR A 261 -29.21 3.00 -11.21
CA TYR A 261 -30.05 1.98 -10.60
C TYR A 261 -31.49 2.45 -10.48
N TYR A 262 -32.41 1.49 -10.61
CA TYR A 262 -33.82 1.69 -10.33
C TYR A 262 -34.16 1.10 -8.98
N GLU A 263 -34.65 1.94 -8.06
CA GLU A 263 -35.06 1.51 -6.73
C GLU A 263 -36.47 2.06 -6.43
N GLY A 264 -37.48 1.20 -6.60
CA GLY A 264 -38.88 1.58 -6.41
C GLY A 264 -39.29 2.72 -7.34
N ASN A 265 -39.59 3.90 -6.78
CA ASN A 265 -39.99 5.09 -7.52
C ASN A 265 -38.83 6.08 -7.79
N ARG A 266 -37.58 5.62 -7.66
CA ARG A 266 -36.40 6.48 -7.77
C ARG A 266 -35.37 5.96 -8.76
N ILE A 267 -34.64 6.91 -9.33
CA ILE A 267 -33.45 6.68 -10.13
C ILE A 267 -32.26 7.11 -9.28
N LEU A 268 -31.39 6.16 -8.94
CA LEU A 268 -30.14 6.43 -8.26
C LEU A 268 -29.02 6.56 -9.29
N VAL A 269 -28.24 7.61 -9.18
CA VAL A 269 -27.14 7.93 -10.09
C VAL A 269 -25.85 7.94 -9.28
N TYR A 270 -24.97 6.99 -9.57
CA TYR A 270 -23.64 6.88 -9.00
C TYR A 270 -22.59 7.32 -10.01
N GLY A 271 -21.64 8.14 -9.58
CA GLY A 271 -20.42 8.42 -10.32
C GLY A 271 -19.39 7.32 -10.04
N VAL A 272 -18.56 7.02 -11.03
CA VAL A 272 -17.46 6.06 -10.88
C VAL A 272 -16.15 6.82 -10.93
N ASN A 273 -15.33 6.72 -9.89
CA ASN A 273 -14.04 7.41 -9.85
C ASN A 273 -12.93 6.64 -10.60
N ASN A 274 -11.73 7.19 -10.62
CA ASN A 274 -10.57 6.60 -11.34
C ASN A 274 -10.05 5.30 -10.71
N LEU A 275 -10.59 4.89 -9.56
CA LEU A 275 -10.30 3.63 -8.89
C LEU A 275 -11.44 2.61 -9.06
N SER A 276 -12.35 2.84 -10.02
CA SER A 276 -13.57 2.05 -10.24
C SER A 276 -14.49 1.96 -9.02
N ARG A 277 -14.45 2.94 -8.11
CA ARG A 277 -15.35 2.99 -6.95
C ARG A 277 -16.54 3.89 -7.25
N GLY A 278 -17.73 3.34 -7.06
CA GLY A 278 -19.00 4.07 -7.14
C GLY A 278 -19.21 4.99 -5.94
N PHE A 279 -19.72 6.19 -6.17
CA PHE A 279 -20.19 7.12 -5.13
C PHE A 279 -21.49 7.78 -5.57
N LEU A 280 -22.42 8.00 -4.65
CA LEU A 280 -23.75 8.51 -4.98
C LEU A 280 -23.66 9.98 -5.39
N LEU A 281 -24.02 10.27 -6.64
CA LEU A 281 -24.11 11.64 -7.15
C LEU A 281 -25.51 12.22 -6.90
N ALA A 282 -26.54 11.52 -7.34
CA ALA A 282 -27.91 12.04 -7.32
C ALA A 282 -28.96 10.94 -7.12
N SER A 283 -30.14 11.37 -6.67
CA SER A 283 -31.35 10.57 -6.67
C SER A 283 -32.48 11.44 -7.23
N PHE A 284 -33.19 10.92 -8.23
CA PHE A 284 -34.34 11.57 -8.83
C PHE A 284 -35.60 10.76 -8.54
N ASP A 285 -36.69 11.43 -8.17
CA ASP A 285 -38.00 10.80 -8.12
C ASP A 285 -38.58 10.72 -9.53
N ILE A 286 -39.10 9.55 -9.91
CA ILE A 286 -39.62 9.31 -11.27
C ILE A 286 -40.80 10.25 -11.56
N LYS A 287 -41.67 10.52 -10.59
CA LYS A 287 -42.82 11.40 -10.78
C LYS A 287 -42.36 12.84 -11.01
N ALA A 288 -41.37 13.30 -10.28
CA ALA A 288 -40.80 14.64 -10.49
C ALA A 288 -40.18 14.76 -11.89
N LEU A 289 -39.48 13.73 -12.37
CA LEU A 289 -38.98 13.71 -13.75
C LEU A 289 -40.13 13.71 -14.77
N GLN A 290 -41.19 12.94 -14.55
CA GLN A 290 -42.36 12.93 -15.43
C GLN A 290 -43.07 14.29 -15.48
N GLU A 291 -43.16 14.99 -14.36
CA GLU A 291 -43.70 16.35 -14.28
C GLU A 291 -42.82 17.37 -15.03
N ALA A 292 -41.50 17.16 -15.05
CA ALA A 292 -40.55 17.99 -15.80
C ALA A 292 -40.45 17.63 -17.29
N GLY A 293 -40.73 16.38 -17.67
CA GLY A 293 -40.66 15.88 -19.04
C GLY A 293 -39.26 16.00 -19.66
N GLU A 294 -39.22 16.39 -20.95
CA GLU A 294 -37.97 16.52 -21.71
C GLU A 294 -37.05 17.65 -21.21
N GLU A 295 -37.59 18.68 -20.55
CA GLU A 295 -36.80 19.76 -19.91
C GLU A 295 -35.92 19.20 -18.78
N GLY A 296 -36.41 18.14 -18.11
CA GLY A 296 -35.69 17.44 -17.06
C GLY A 296 -35.43 18.26 -15.79
N ILE A 297 -34.60 17.67 -14.92
CA ILE A 297 -34.19 18.23 -13.64
C ILE A 297 -32.67 18.11 -13.56
N TYR A 298 -32.01 19.12 -12.99
CA TYR A 298 -30.57 19.03 -12.68
C TYR A 298 -30.30 19.29 -11.21
N ILE A 299 -29.22 18.70 -10.72
CA ILE A 299 -28.70 18.86 -9.36
C ILE A 299 -27.22 19.25 -9.48
N ASP A 300 -26.88 20.43 -8.98
CA ASP A 300 -25.48 20.87 -8.84
C ASP A 300 -24.89 20.32 -7.53
N LYS A 301 -23.80 19.56 -7.65
CA LYS A 301 -23.06 18.96 -6.53
C LYS A 301 -21.74 19.68 -6.23
N GLY A 302 -21.56 20.88 -6.78
CA GLY A 302 -20.38 21.71 -6.56
C GLY A 302 -19.12 21.03 -7.08
N VAL A 303 -18.27 20.53 -6.19
CA VAL A 303 -17.01 19.88 -6.55
C VAL A 303 -17.20 18.65 -7.42
N ASP A 304 -18.35 17.97 -7.31
CA ASP A 304 -18.68 16.80 -8.11
C ASP A 304 -19.36 17.16 -9.44
N GLY A 305 -19.63 18.44 -9.73
CA GLY A 305 -20.26 18.86 -10.98
C GLY A 305 -21.79 18.72 -10.96
N THR A 306 -22.40 18.80 -12.15
CA THR A 306 -23.85 18.85 -12.32
C THR A 306 -24.37 17.55 -12.93
N ILE A 307 -25.43 17.00 -12.34
CA ILE A 307 -26.11 15.82 -12.84
C ILE A 307 -27.49 16.25 -13.32
N ALA A 308 -27.77 16.03 -14.60
CA ALA A 308 -29.06 16.29 -15.21
C ALA A 308 -29.74 14.96 -15.57
N ALA A 309 -31.06 14.91 -15.40
CA ALA A 309 -31.88 13.79 -15.85
C ALA A 309 -33.18 14.30 -16.46
N SER A 310 -33.65 13.66 -17.55
CA SER A 310 -34.95 13.92 -18.16
C SER A 310 -35.64 12.60 -18.49
N ILE A 311 -36.96 12.63 -18.70
CA ILE A 311 -37.74 11.47 -19.10
C ILE A 311 -38.74 11.83 -20.20
N ASP A 312 -38.89 10.96 -21.19
CA ASP A 312 -39.92 11.10 -22.23
C ASP A 312 -41.22 10.35 -21.87
N ASP A 313 -42.29 10.59 -22.64
CA ASP A 313 -43.59 9.94 -22.47
C ASP A 313 -43.56 8.41 -22.70
N GLN A 314 -42.46 7.88 -23.22
CA GLN A 314 -42.23 6.45 -23.45
C GLN A 314 -41.42 5.79 -22.33
N GLY A 315 -41.01 6.58 -21.31
CA GLY A 315 -40.23 6.13 -20.17
C GLY A 315 -38.74 6.01 -20.46
N HIS A 316 -38.23 6.63 -21.51
CA HIS A 316 -36.79 6.74 -21.72
C HIS A 316 -36.23 7.87 -20.86
N VAL A 317 -35.32 7.52 -19.97
CA VAL A 317 -34.61 8.45 -19.10
C VAL A 317 -33.23 8.70 -19.66
N TRP A 318 -32.93 9.97 -19.92
CA TRP A 318 -31.57 10.42 -20.16
C TRP A 318 -30.96 10.92 -18.87
N VAL A 319 -29.73 10.51 -18.55
CA VAL A 319 -28.94 11.07 -17.45
C VAL A 319 -27.58 11.47 -17.96
N ALA A 320 -27.12 12.67 -17.61
CA ALA A 320 -25.79 13.17 -17.96
C ALA A 320 -25.10 13.81 -16.76
N TRP A 321 -23.78 13.63 -16.69
CA TRP A 321 -22.91 14.21 -15.68
C TRP A 321 -21.88 15.13 -16.33
N THR A 322 -21.88 16.41 -15.94
CA THR A 322 -21.06 17.46 -16.54
C THR A 322 -20.24 18.21 -15.50
N GLY A 323 -18.95 18.45 -15.78
CA GLY A 323 -18.05 19.22 -14.93
C GLY A 323 -17.50 18.45 -13.72
N GLY A 324 -17.19 19.19 -12.66
CA GLY A 324 -16.65 18.64 -11.41
C GLY A 324 -15.19 18.18 -11.49
N GLN A 325 -14.72 17.61 -10.37
CA GLN A 325 -13.34 17.15 -10.17
C GLN A 325 -12.89 16.04 -11.13
N TYR A 326 -13.83 15.40 -11.82
CA TYR A 326 -13.57 14.36 -12.82
C TYR A 326 -13.69 14.86 -14.26
N ASN A 327 -13.91 16.16 -14.45
CA ASN A 327 -14.08 16.81 -15.75
C ASN A 327 -15.10 16.07 -16.64
N ALA A 328 -16.26 15.74 -16.06
CA ALA A 328 -17.28 14.95 -16.71
C ALA A 328 -17.82 15.68 -17.95
N SER A 329 -17.91 15.00 -19.09
CA SER A 329 -18.22 15.66 -20.36
C SER A 329 -19.72 15.75 -20.66
N GLY A 330 -20.56 15.04 -19.91
CA GLY A 330 -21.98 14.86 -20.21
C GLY A 330 -22.23 14.01 -21.47
N ARG A 331 -21.21 13.29 -21.97
CA ARG A 331 -21.29 12.57 -23.25
C ARG A 331 -21.23 11.04 -23.08
N PRO A 332 -22.06 10.29 -23.81
CA PRO A 332 -22.14 8.83 -23.69
C PRO A 332 -20.86 8.14 -24.17
N GLU A 333 -20.17 8.65 -25.19
CA GLU A 333 -18.92 8.07 -25.69
C GLU A 333 -17.76 8.13 -24.69
N HIS A 334 -17.87 8.99 -23.67
CA HIS A 334 -16.89 9.10 -22.57
C HIS A 334 -17.41 8.44 -21.27
N GLY A 335 -18.55 7.74 -21.33
CA GLY A 335 -19.17 7.08 -20.18
C GLY A 335 -19.88 8.02 -19.20
N PHE A 336 -20.04 9.31 -19.53
CA PHE A 336 -20.62 10.34 -18.66
C PHE A 336 -22.10 10.66 -18.94
N ALA A 337 -22.76 9.89 -19.81
CA ALA A 337 -24.21 9.96 -19.99
C ALA A 337 -24.78 8.61 -20.41
N LYS A 338 -26.06 8.39 -20.11
CA LYS A 338 -26.79 7.17 -20.44
C LYS A 338 -28.24 7.44 -20.79
N LEU A 339 -28.73 6.63 -21.72
CA LEU A 339 -30.15 6.48 -22.00
C LEU A 339 -30.62 5.15 -21.41
N CYS A 340 -31.66 5.21 -20.60
CA CYS A 340 -32.20 4.08 -19.89
C CYS A 340 -33.71 4.00 -20.08
N LYS A 341 -34.31 2.82 -19.89
CA LYS A 341 -35.77 2.66 -19.97
C LYS A 341 -36.33 2.27 -18.63
N VAL A 342 -37.30 3.05 -18.14
CA VAL A 342 -38.04 2.79 -16.91
C VAL A 342 -39.43 2.24 -17.24
N PRO A 343 -39.93 1.25 -16.50
CA PRO A 343 -41.35 0.94 -16.51
C PRO A 343 -42.13 2.16 -16.01
N LEU A 344 -42.99 2.74 -16.85
CA LEU A 344 -43.87 3.84 -16.44
C LEU A 344 -44.91 3.30 -15.46
N ILE A 345 -44.95 3.85 -14.25
CA ILE A 345 -46.06 3.66 -13.32
C ILE A 345 -47.17 4.58 -13.80
N ARG A 346 -48.26 4.00 -14.30
CA ARG A 346 -49.47 4.74 -14.70
C ARG A 346 -50.38 5.01 -13.51
#